data_AF-A0A0R2CYX5-F1
#
_entry.id   AF-A0A0R2CYX5-F1
#
_cell.length_a   1.000
_cell.length_b   1.000
_cell.length_c   1.000
_cell.angle_alpha   90.00
_cell.angle_beta   90.00
_cell.angle_gamma   90.00
#
_symmetry.space_group_name_H-M   'P 1'
#
loop_
_entity.id
_entity.type
_entity.pdbx_description
1 polymer ?
#
loop_
_entity_poly.entity_id
_entity_poly.type
_entity_poly.pdbx_seq_one_letter_code
_entity_poly.pdbx_strand_id
1 'polypeptide(L)'
;MPPFEVPGLSYPFKIDWGAIITITPIAFVTMTEHMGHIMVLDELTHRNFFKDPGLNRTLAGDGVASLVAGLIGGPAVTSYGENIGVMAITKVHSVYVLMGAAVFAMLFAFVNKLNVLIMQMPLPVIGGISFLLFGTIATSGIQVMIDHHVDLGKKRNLMIASTTLVIGVGNAYLQLGSFQFTGLALATIIAIILNLIMPQEAASEK
;
A
#
# COMPACT_ATOMS: atom_id res chain seq x y z
N MET A 1 13.58 -25.18 -15.57
CA MET A 1 13.83 -23.79 -15.11
C MET A 1 12.77 -22.95 -15.78
N PRO A 2 12.03 -22.08 -15.07
CA PRO A 2 11.23 -21.09 -15.79
C PRO A 2 12.16 -20.34 -16.74
N PRO A 3 11.74 -20.03 -17.98
CA PRO A 3 12.57 -19.26 -18.88
C PRO A 3 12.93 -17.95 -18.19
N PHE A 4 14.21 -17.63 -18.14
CA PHE A 4 14.66 -16.35 -17.61
C PHE A 4 14.23 -15.27 -18.61
N GLU A 5 13.13 -14.60 -18.30
CA GLU A 5 12.60 -13.54 -19.15
C GLU A 5 13.38 -12.27 -18.88
N VAL A 6 14.00 -11.73 -19.93
CA VAL A 6 14.77 -10.50 -19.86
C VAL A 6 13.91 -9.37 -20.42
N PRO A 7 13.65 -8.31 -19.64
CA PRO A 7 12.91 -7.15 -20.12
C PRO A 7 13.55 -6.56 -21.38
N GLY A 8 12.75 -6.31 -22.41
CA GLY A 8 13.23 -5.78 -23.70
C GLY A 8 13.80 -6.82 -24.67
N LEU A 9 14.07 -8.05 -24.23
CA LEU A 9 14.52 -9.18 -25.06
C LEU A 9 13.43 -10.25 -25.20
N SER A 10 12.70 -10.55 -24.12
CA SER A 10 11.61 -11.53 -24.07
C SER A 10 10.24 -10.91 -24.33
N TYR A 11 10.04 -9.64 -23.97
CA TYR A 11 8.84 -8.85 -24.27
C TYR A 11 9.21 -7.39 -24.59
N PRO A 12 8.55 -6.76 -25.59
CA PRO A 12 8.85 -5.38 -25.96
C PRO A 12 8.26 -4.40 -24.94
N PHE A 13 8.96 -3.29 -24.71
CA PHE A 13 8.40 -2.16 -23.96
C PHE A 13 7.24 -1.55 -24.75
N LYS A 14 6.04 -1.59 -24.17
CA LYS A 14 4.85 -0.93 -24.71
C LYS A 14 4.48 0.23 -23.80
N ILE A 15 4.41 1.42 -24.37
CA ILE A 15 3.92 2.62 -23.67
C ILE A 15 2.47 2.82 -24.10
N ASP A 16 1.56 2.59 -23.17
CA ASP A 16 0.13 2.86 -23.34
C ASP A 16 -0.26 4.03 -22.44
N TRP A 17 -0.52 5.19 -23.06
CA TRP A 17 -0.92 6.40 -22.34
C TRP A 17 -2.25 6.24 -21.59
N GLY A 18 -3.16 5.42 -22.10
CA GLY A 18 -4.43 5.14 -21.43
C GLY A 18 -4.23 4.34 -20.14
N ALA A 19 -3.38 3.32 -20.19
CA ALA A 19 -3.01 2.52 -19.01
C ALA A 19 -2.28 3.36 -17.96
N ILE A 20 -1.34 4.23 -18.39
CA ILE A 20 -0.62 5.14 -17.49
C ILE A 20 -1.58 6.04 -16.74
N ILE A 21 -2.52 6.70 -17.44
CA ILE A 21 -3.50 7.60 -16.82
C ILE A 21 -4.41 6.84 -15.84
N THR A 22 -4.80 5.61 -16.19
CA THR A 22 -5.70 4.81 -15.35
C THR A 22 -5.02 4.31 -14.07
N ILE A 23 -3.73 4.00 -14.12
CA ILE A 23 -2.97 3.47 -12.98
C ILE A 23 -2.38 4.60 -12.12
N THR A 24 -2.10 5.78 -12.68
CA THR A 24 -1.53 6.93 -11.95
C THR A 24 -2.23 7.25 -10.61
N PRO A 25 -3.58 7.26 -10.52
CA PRO A 25 -4.28 7.45 -9.25
C PRO A 25 -3.91 6.46 -8.14
N ILE A 26 -3.54 5.23 -8.49
CA ILE A 26 -3.14 4.19 -7.54
C ILE A 26 -1.85 4.59 -6.81
N ALA A 27 -0.99 5.39 -7.44
CA ALA A 27 0.21 5.92 -6.80
C ALA A 27 -0.11 6.78 -5.56
N PHE A 28 -1.23 7.51 -5.55
CA PHE A 28 -1.65 8.25 -4.37
C PHE A 28 -2.06 7.32 -3.23
N VAL A 29 -2.70 6.19 -3.55
CA VAL A 29 -3.06 5.18 -2.56
C VAL A 29 -1.79 4.64 -1.90
N THR A 30 -0.82 4.17 -2.71
CA THR A 30 0.43 3.61 -2.18
C THR A 30 1.23 4.65 -1.41
N MET A 31 1.21 5.93 -1.80
CA MET A 31 1.82 7.01 -1.03
C MET A 31 1.17 7.18 0.35
N THR A 32 -0.16 7.17 0.42
CA THR A 32 -0.87 7.29 1.70
C THR A 32 -0.64 6.07 2.59
N GLU A 33 -0.60 4.87 2.01
CA GLU A 33 -0.28 3.62 2.70
C GLU A 33 1.15 3.63 3.24
N HIS A 34 2.13 4.06 2.43
CA HIS A 34 3.51 4.23 2.85
C HIS A 34 3.63 5.19 4.03
N MET A 35 2.94 6.35 3.98
CA MET A 35 2.93 7.29 5.10
C MET A 35 2.35 6.67 6.37
N GLY A 36 1.26 5.90 6.27
CA GLY A 36 0.68 5.18 7.40
C GLY A 36 1.65 4.17 8.00
N HIS A 37 2.35 3.39 7.17
CA HIS A 37 3.37 2.45 7.62
C HIS A 37 4.54 3.15 8.34
N ILE A 38 4.99 4.31 7.84
CA ILE A 38 6.02 5.09 8.50
C ILE A 38 5.53 5.63 9.86
N MET A 39 4.28 6.07 9.99
CA MET A 39 3.72 6.51 11.27
C MET A 39 3.72 5.39 12.33
N VAL A 40 3.29 4.18 11.96
CA VAL A 40 3.32 3.02 12.87
C VAL A 40 4.77 2.66 13.22
N LEU A 41 5.68 2.70 12.24
CA LEU A 41 7.09 2.38 12.48
C LEU A 41 7.78 3.42 13.37
N ASP A 42 7.44 4.71 13.23
CA ASP A 42 7.93 5.79 14.08
C ASP A 42 7.59 5.52 15.55
N GLU A 43 6.34 5.13 15.81
CA GLU A 43 5.85 4.80 17.16
C GLU A 43 6.56 3.56 17.73
N LEU A 44 6.70 2.49 16.92
CA LEU A 44 7.35 1.24 17.34
C LEU A 44 8.85 1.39 17.61
N THR A 45 9.53 2.23 16.83
CA THR A 45 10.99 2.41 16.93
C THR A 45 11.39 3.60 17.81
N HIS A 46 10.42 4.45 18.18
CA HIS A 46 10.63 5.73 18.83
C HIS A 46 11.60 6.66 18.07
N ARG A 47 11.52 6.63 16.74
CA ARG A 47 12.33 7.48 15.83
C ARG A 47 11.40 8.20 14.88
N ASN A 48 11.81 9.37 14.40
CA ASN A 48 11.00 10.16 13.47
C ASN A 48 11.57 10.04 12.06
N PHE A 49 11.07 9.08 11.28
CA PHE A 49 11.51 8.86 9.91
C PHE A 49 10.96 9.91 8.94
N PHE A 50 9.92 10.66 9.31
CA PHE A 50 9.49 11.84 8.56
C PHE A 50 10.56 12.94 8.52
N LYS A 51 11.43 13.02 9.53
CA LYS A 51 12.54 13.98 9.63
C LYS A 51 13.89 13.39 9.24
N ASP A 52 14.22 12.20 9.73
CA ASP A 52 15.48 11.51 9.43
C ASP A 52 15.21 10.01 9.23
N PRO A 53 15.33 9.45 8.00
CA PRO A 53 15.99 10.01 6.82
C PRO A 53 15.19 11.06 6.04
N GLY A 54 13.92 11.28 6.38
CA GLY A 54 13.03 12.21 5.72
C GLY A 54 12.04 11.52 4.78
N LEU A 55 10.79 11.99 4.78
CA LEU A 55 9.71 11.43 3.96
C LEU A 55 10.03 11.45 2.46
N ASN A 56 10.78 12.44 2.01
CA ASN A 56 11.27 12.53 0.63
C ASN A 56 12.17 11.33 0.27
N ARG A 57 13.02 10.87 1.19
CA ARG A 57 13.90 9.71 0.95
C ARG A 57 13.14 8.40 1.02
N THR A 58 12.21 8.25 1.96
CA THR A 58 11.44 7.01 2.10
C THR A 58 10.49 6.82 0.91
N LEU A 59 9.76 7.87 0.49
CA LEU A 59 8.91 7.83 -0.71
C LEU A 59 9.70 7.69 -2.00
N ALA A 60 10.86 8.33 -2.13
CA ALA A 60 11.73 8.12 -3.29
C ALA A 60 12.22 6.67 -3.36
N GLY A 61 12.55 6.05 -2.23
CA GLY A 61 12.91 4.63 -2.16
C GLY A 61 11.78 3.72 -2.64
N ASP A 62 10.55 3.97 -2.17
CA ASP A 62 9.34 3.24 -2.56
C ASP A 62 9.04 3.40 -4.07
N GLY A 63 9.11 4.63 -4.57
CA GLY A 63 8.93 4.93 -5.99
C GLY A 63 10.01 4.31 -6.89
N VAL A 64 11.28 4.32 -6.46
CA VAL A 64 12.37 3.65 -7.18
C VAL A 64 12.17 2.14 -7.19
N ALA A 65 11.75 1.54 -6.08
CA ALA A 65 11.45 0.11 -6.02
C ALA A 65 10.31 -0.26 -6.99
N SER A 66 9.22 0.52 -7.01
CA SER A 66 8.11 0.35 -7.96
C SER A 66 8.53 0.54 -9.41
N LEU A 67 9.40 1.53 -9.70
CA LEU A 67 9.93 1.75 -11.04
C LEU A 67 10.78 0.58 -11.51
N VAL A 68 11.69 0.09 -10.66
CA VAL A 68 12.52 -1.09 -10.97
C VAL A 68 11.65 -2.32 -11.17
N ALA A 69 10.66 -2.55 -10.30
CA ALA A 69 9.70 -3.65 -10.43
C ALA A 69 8.95 -3.58 -11.76
N GLY A 70 8.40 -2.41 -12.12
CA GLY A 70 7.70 -2.22 -13.39
C GLY A 70 8.58 -2.44 -14.61
N LEU A 71 9.86 -2.02 -14.58
CA LEU A 71 10.82 -2.26 -15.66
C LEU A 71 11.11 -3.75 -15.84
N ILE A 72 11.16 -4.52 -14.75
CA ILE A 72 11.39 -5.97 -14.80
C ILE A 72 10.11 -6.79 -14.97
N GLY A 73 8.97 -6.14 -15.23
CA GLY A 73 7.68 -6.81 -15.46
C GLY A 73 6.93 -7.22 -14.18
N GLY A 74 7.40 -6.80 -13.01
CA GLY A 74 6.73 -6.96 -11.73
C GLY A 74 5.61 -5.93 -11.50
N PRO A 75 4.73 -6.18 -10.51
CA PRO A 75 3.70 -5.22 -10.11
C PRO A 75 4.30 -4.02 -9.37
N ALA A 76 3.50 -2.98 -9.14
CA ALA A 76 3.86 -1.92 -8.20
C ALA A 76 4.04 -2.52 -6.79
N VAL A 77 5.03 -2.00 -6.05
CA VAL A 77 5.39 -2.50 -4.71
C VAL A 77 5.28 -1.38 -3.69
N THR A 78 5.03 -1.76 -2.44
CA THR A 78 4.96 -0.85 -1.30
C THR A 78 5.53 -1.55 -0.06
N SER A 79 5.66 -0.82 1.04
CA SER A 79 6.01 -1.39 2.34
C SER A 79 4.91 -2.30 2.88
N TYR A 80 5.26 -3.38 3.58
CA TYR A 80 4.30 -4.37 4.10
C TYR A 80 3.98 -4.13 5.57
N GLY A 81 2.71 -3.85 5.88
CA GLY A 81 2.21 -3.68 7.25
C GLY A 81 2.34 -4.95 8.10
N GLU A 82 2.27 -6.13 7.47
CA GLU A 82 2.46 -7.42 8.14
C GLU A 82 3.87 -7.57 8.70
N ASN A 83 4.88 -7.10 7.97
CA ASN A 83 6.27 -7.09 8.46
C ASN A 83 6.43 -6.12 9.63
N ILE A 84 5.71 -5.00 9.62
CA ILE A 84 5.68 -4.05 10.73
C ILE A 84 5.00 -4.68 11.96
N GLY A 85 3.94 -5.45 11.77
CA GLY A 85 3.31 -6.24 12.85
C GLY A 85 4.28 -7.27 13.46
N VAL A 86 5.06 -7.98 12.64
CA VAL A 86 6.11 -8.89 13.13
C VAL A 86 7.17 -8.13 13.93
N MET A 87 7.59 -6.94 13.46
CA MET A 87 8.52 -6.07 14.18
C MET A 87 7.95 -5.63 15.55
N ALA A 88 6.67 -5.27 15.61
CA ALA A 88 6.00 -4.89 16.86
C ALA A 88 6.02 -6.02 17.91
N ILE A 89 5.84 -7.28 17.48
CA ILE A 89 5.83 -8.45 18.36
C ILE A 89 7.25 -8.86 18.76
N THR A 90 8.15 -8.95 17.77
CA THR A 90 9.52 -9.47 17.97
C THR A 90 10.46 -8.44 18.59
N LYS A 91 10.13 -7.14 18.48
CA LYS A 91 10.98 -6.00 18.87
C LYS A 91 12.33 -5.98 18.15
N VAL A 92 12.43 -6.62 16.99
CA VAL A 92 13.65 -6.65 16.17
C VAL A 92 13.48 -5.71 14.99
N HIS A 93 14.08 -4.51 15.08
CA HIS A 93 14.00 -3.45 14.05
C HIS A 93 15.27 -3.36 13.19
N SER A 94 15.99 -4.48 13.04
CA SER A 94 17.28 -4.49 12.35
C SER A 94 17.13 -4.54 10.84
N VAL A 95 17.68 -3.54 10.15
CA VAL A 95 17.72 -3.49 8.67
C VAL A 95 18.47 -4.70 8.09
N TYR A 96 19.44 -5.26 8.82
CA TYR A 96 20.18 -6.45 8.39
C TYR A 96 19.29 -7.71 8.32
N VAL A 97 18.30 -7.81 9.20
CA VAL A 97 17.33 -8.92 9.17
C VAL A 97 16.46 -8.81 7.92
N LEU A 98 16.01 -7.59 7.58
CA LEU A 98 15.24 -7.33 6.36
C LEU A 98 16.07 -7.59 5.09
N MET A 99 17.34 -7.17 5.06
CA MET A 99 18.24 -7.48 3.95
C MET A 99 18.45 -8.99 3.80
N GLY A 100 18.64 -9.72 4.90
CA GLY A 100 18.72 -11.17 4.88
C GLY A 100 17.47 -11.81 4.29
N ALA A 101 16.28 -11.37 4.72
CA ALA A 101 15.01 -11.85 4.18
C ALA A 101 14.88 -11.57 2.67
N ALA A 102 15.30 -10.39 2.20
CA ALA A 102 15.30 -10.04 0.77
C ALA A 102 16.23 -10.95 -0.06
N VAL A 103 17.42 -11.26 0.47
CA VAL A 103 18.36 -12.21 -0.18
C VAL A 103 17.76 -13.60 -0.23
N PHE A 104 17.15 -14.09 0.86
CA PHE A 104 16.47 -15.39 0.84
C PHE A 104 15.31 -15.43 -0.15
N ALA A 105 14.49 -14.37 -0.22
CA ALA A 105 13.41 -14.28 -1.18
C ALA A 105 13.94 -14.34 -2.63
N MET A 106 15.03 -13.62 -2.92
CA MET A 106 15.69 -13.65 -4.22
C MET A 106 16.20 -15.06 -4.56
N LEU A 107 16.86 -15.74 -3.62
CA LEU A 107 17.34 -17.11 -3.82
C LEU A 107 16.17 -18.08 -4.05
N PHE A 108 15.09 -17.98 -3.26
CA PHE A 108 13.92 -18.83 -3.38
C PHE A 108 13.14 -18.60 -4.68
N ALA A 109 13.17 -17.39 -5.25
CA ALA A 109 12.58 -17.11 -6.56
C ALA A 109 13.18 -17.98 -7.68
N PHE A 110 14.46 -18.37 -7.58
CA PHE A 110 15.11 -19.27 -8.54
C PHE A 110 14.84 -20.76 -8.28
N VAL A 111 14.25 -21.12 -7.13
CA VAL A 111 13.98 -22.52 -6.77
C VAL A 111 12.64 -22.96 -7.37
N ASN A 112 12.71 -23.60 -8.54
CA ASN A 112 11.51 -24.07 -9.27
C ASN A 112 10.57 -24.97 -8.44
N LYS A 113 11.11 -25.78 -7.52
CA LYS A 113 10.30 -26.64 -6.65
C LYS A 113 9.37 -25.83 -5.74
N LEU A 114 9.84 -24.69 -5.23
CA LEU A 114 9.04 -23.79 -4.40
C LEU A 114 7.95 -23.10 -5.23
N ASN A 115 8.29 -22.65 -6.44
CA ASN A 115 7.31 -22.04 -7.34
C ASN A 115 6.15 -23.01 -7.66
N VAL A 116 6.46 -24.25 -8.05
CA VAL A 116 5.44 -25.27 -8.32
C VAL A 116 4.59 -25.56 -7.08
N LEU A 117 5.18 -25.60 -5.89
CA LEU A 117 4.44 -25.80 -4.64
C LEU A 117 3.44 -24.66 -4.39
N ILE A 118 3.86 -23.41 -4.59
CA ILE A 118 2.99 -22.23 -4.43
C ILE A 118 1.84 -22.27 -5.45
N MET A 119 2.13 -22.61 -6.71
CA MET A 119 1.10 -22.74 -7.75
C MET A 119 0.11 -23.89 -7.52
N GLN A 120 0.51 -24.91 -6.73
CA GLN A 120 -0.35 -26.03 -6.35
C GLN A 120 -1.19 -25.76 -5.09
N MET A 121 -1.04 -24.59 -4.44
CA MET A 121 -1.83 -24.27 -3.26
C MET A 121 -3.34 -24.22 -3.60
N PRO A 122 -4.19 -24.92 -2.82
CA PRO A 122 -5.63 -24.87 -3.02
C PRO A 122 -6.17 -23.44 -2.90
N LEU A 123 -7.13 -23.08 -3.77
CA LEU A 123 -7.80 -21.78 -3.73
C LEU A 123 -8.35 -21.39 -2.34
N PRO A 124 -8.92 -22.30 -1.53
CA PRO A 124 -9.36 -21.95 -0.17
C PRO A 124 -8.22 -21.48 0.75
N VAL A 125 -7.00 -21.98 0.57
CA VAL A 125 -5.83 -21.58 1.36
C VAL A 125 -5.39 -20.18 0.95
N ILE A 126 -5.30 -19.92 -0.36
CA ILE A 126 -4.96 -18.61 -0.91
C ILE A 126 -6.00 -17.58 -0.46
N GLY A 127 -7.29 -17.91 -0.54
CA GLY A 127 -8.38 -17.06 -0.06
C GLY A 127 -8.29 -16.75 1.44
N GLY A 128 -7.99 -17.76 2.27
CA GLY A 128 -7.83 -17.58 3.71
C GLY A 128 -6.64 -16.67 4.07
N ILE A 129 -5.50 -16.87 3.42
CA ILE A 129 -4.32 -16.01 3.60
C ILE A 129 -4.66 -14.58 3.15
N SER A 130 -5.22 -14.39 1.96
CA SER A 130 -5.62 -13.07 1.47
C SER A 130 -6.60 -12.36 2.40
N PHE A 131 -7.58 -13.09 2.97
CA PHE A 131 -8.54 -12.52 3.91
C PHE A 131 -7.85 -12.00 5.19
N LEU A 132 -6.91 -12.78 5.74
CA LEU A 132 -6.12 -12.35 6.90
C LEU A 132 -5.20 -11.16 6.59
N LEU A 133 -4.53 -11.18 5.43
CA LEU A 133 -3.65 -10.09 5.00
C LEU A 133 -4.44 -8.78 4.84
N PHE A 134 -5.52 -8.79 4.04
CA PHE A 134 -6.35 -7.60 3.85
C PHE A 134 -7.03 -7.13 5.14
N GLY A 135 -7.44 -8.05 6.02
CA GLY A 135 -7.98 -7.70 7.34
C GLY A 135 -6.94 -7.01 8.25
N THR A 136 -5.68 -7.45 8.18
CA THR A 136 -4.57 -6.86 8.94
C THR A 136 -4.23 -5.45 8.41
N ILE A 137 -4.22 -5.27 7.08
CA ILE A 137 -4.02 -3.95 6.46
C ILE A 137 -5.14 -2.98 6.87
N ALA A 138 -6.40 -3.41 6.81
CA ALA A 138 -7.54 -2.59 7.22
C ALA A 138 -7.46 -2.18 8.70
N THR A 139 -7.06 -3.12 9.57
CA THR A 139 -6.90 -2.86 11.01
C THR A 139 -5.72 -1.93 11.30
N SER A 140 -4.63 -2.02 10.53
CA SER A 140 -3.49 -1.11 10.63
C SER A 140 -3.88 0.34 10.33
N GLY A 141 -4.77 0.57 9.35
CA GLY A 141 -5.32 1.90 9.08
C GLY A 141 -6.12 2.47 10.26
N ILE A 142 -6.91 1.63 10.94
CA ILE A 142 -7.64 2.01 12.16
C ILE A 142 -6.66 2.30 13.30
N GLN A 143 -5.61 1.50 13.45
CA GLN A 143 -4.59 1.71 14.46
C GLN A 143 -3.91 3.07 14.32
N VAL A 144 -3.55 3.48 13.09
CA VAL A 144 -3.02 4.83 12.82
C VAL A 144 -3.98 5.92 13.30
N MET A 145 -5.29 5.77 13.11
CA MET A 145 -6.27 6.74 13.59
C MET A 145 -6.33 6.80 15.12
N ILE A 146 -6.20 5.66 15.80
CA ILE A 146 -6.19 5.56 17.26
C ILE A 146 -4.91 6.20 17.82
N ASP A 147 -3.75 5.85 17.27
CA ASP A 147 -2.44 6.33 17.73
C ASP A 147 -2.33 7.86 17.57
N HIS A 148 -2.91 8.41 16.49
CA HIS A 148 -3.01 9.86 16.27
C HIS A 148 -4.21 10.53 16.94
N HIS A 149 -4.95 9.81 17.79
CA HIS A 149 -6.06 10.35 18.58
C HIS A 149 -7.12 11.06 17.72
N VAL A 150 -7.46 10.46 16.57
CA VAL A 150 -8.46 11.01 15.66
C VAL A 150 -9.84 10.94 16.31
N ASP A 151 -10.38 12.11 16.65
CA ASP A 151 -11.70 12.24 17.24
C ASP A 151 -12.80 12.10 16.18
N LEU A 152 -13.46 10.93 16.13
CA LEU A 152 -14.63 10.66 15.29
C LEU A 152 -15.93 11.28 15.82
N GLY A 153 -15.92 11.92 17.00
CA GLY A 153 -17.02 12.75 17.49
C GLY A 153 -17.14 14.07 16.72
N LYS A 154 -16.04 14.56 16.14
CA LYS A 154 -16.06 15.73 15.25
C LYS A 154 -16.73 15.38 13.93
N LYS A 155 -17.77 16.12 13.55
CA LYS A 155 -18.54 15.90 12.31
C LYS A 155 -17.65 15.84 11.07
N ARG A 156 -16.63 16.69 10.97
CA ARG A 156 -15.67 16.67 9.84
C ARG A 156 -14.98 15.31 9.69
N ASN A 157 -14.39 14.79 10.78
CA ASN A 157 -13.66 13.53 10.74
C ASN A 157 -14.60 12.35 10.45
N LEU A 158 -15.79 12.35 11.09
CA LEU A 158 -16.81 11.34 10.86
C LEU A 158 -17.28 11.30 9.39
N MET A 159 -17.51 12.47 8.79
CA MET A 159 -17.94 12.58 7.39
C MET A 159 -16.87 12.12 6.40
N ILE A 160 -15.60 12.49 6.64
CA ILE A 160 -14.47 12.02 5.81
C ILE A 160 -14.35 10.50 5.93
N ALA A 161 -14.30 9.96 7.15
CA ALA A 161 -14.12 8.54 7.39
C ALA A 161 -15.27 7.70 6.80
N SER A 162 -16.52 8.08 7.07
CA SER A 162 -17.70 7.37 6.56
C SER A 162 -17.77 7.36 5.04
N THR A 163 -17.54 8.50 4.38
CA THR A 163 -17.55 8.58 2.91
C THR A 163 -16.43 7.73 2.30
N THR A 164 -15.23 7.79 2.89
CA THR A 164 -14.07 7.00 2.44
C THR A 164 -14.35 5.50 2.57
N LEU A 165 -14.93 5.07 3.70
CA LEU A 165 -15.29 3.67 3.94
C LEU A 165 -16.37 3.17 2.98
N VAL A 166 -17.43 3.96 2.76
CA VAL A 166 -18.52 3.56 1.84
C VAL A 166 -18.01 3.39 0.42
N ILE A 167 -17.18 4.31 -0.07
CA ILE A 167 -16.64 4.27 -1.44
C ILE A 167 -15.59 3.16 -1.58
N GLY A 168 -14.69 3.04 -0.60
CA GLY A 168 -13.62 2.06 -0.61
C GLY A 168 -14.12 0.62 -0.44
N VAL A 169 -14.86 0.35 0.64
CA VAL A 169 -15.38 -0.99 0.95
C VAL A 169 -16.53 -1.38 0.01
N GLY A 170 -17.37 -0.42 -0.37
CA GLY A 170 -18.44 -0.64 -1.36
C GLY A 170 -17.94 -0.85 -2.78
N ASN A 171 -16.62 -0.70 -3.02
CA ASN A 171 -15.98 -0.81 -4.32
C ASN A 171 -16.67 0.03 -5.42
N ALA A 172 -17.09 1.24 -5.05
CA ALA A 172 -17.73 2.16 -5.97
C ALA A 172 -16.70 2.62 -7.01
N TYR A 173 -16.92 2.28 -8.28
CA TYR A 173 -16.03 2.68 -9.37
C TYR A 173 -16.63 3.84 -10.16
N LEU A 174 -15.75 4.71 -10.69
CA LEU A 174 -16.16 5.79 -11.58
C LEU A 174 -15.68 5.46 -12.99
N GLN A 175 -16.63 5.34 -13.93
CA GLN A 175 -16.32 5.13 -15.34
C GLN A 175 -16.51 6.45 -16.10
N LEU A 176 -15.41 7.04 -16.55
CA LEU A 176 -15.37 8.25 -17.36
C LEU A 176 -14.96 7.86 -18.79
N GLY A 177 -15.95 7.55 -19.63
CA GLY A 177 -15.69 7.05 -20.99
C GLY A 177 -14.95 5.71 -20.97
N SER A 178 -13.73 5.69 -21.55
CA SER A 178 -12.86 4.51 -21.57
C SER A 178 -12.03 4.32 -20.29
N PHE A 179 -12.04 5.29 -19.36
CA PHE A 179 -11.24 5.24 -18.15
C PHE A 179 -12.07 4.74 -16.97
N GLN A 180 -11.60 3.71 -16.29
CA GLN A 180 -12.23 3.17 -15.09
C GLN A 180 -11.32 3.41 -13.89
N PHE A 181 -11.78 4.23 -12.95
CA PHE A 181 -11.10 4.46 -11.68
C PHE A 181 -11.57 3.44 -10.66
N THR A 182 -10.62 2.77 -9.99
CA THR A 182 -10.92 1.79 -8.94
C THR A 182 -11.49 2.49 -7.70
N GLY A 183 -12.34 1.78 -6.94
CA GLY A 183 -12.97 2.36 -5.76
C GLY A 183 -11.98 2.81 -4.68
N LEU A 184 -10.84 2.13 -4.57
CA LEU A 184 -9.75 2.50 -3.67
C LEU A 184 -9.12 3.85 -4.05
N ALA A 185 -8.80 4.04 -5.34
CA ALA A 185 -8.23 5.29 -5.84
C ALA A 185 -9.24 6.45 -5.70
N LEU A 186 -10.51 6.18 -6.01
CA LEU A 186 -11.59 7.16 -5.87
C LEU A 186 -11.81 7.56 -4.40
N ALA A 187 -11.85 6.58 -3.48
CA ALA A 187 -11.98 6.83 -2.05
C ALA A 187 -10.84 7.72 -1.54
N THR A 188 -9.61 7.45 -1.96
CA THR A 188 -8.43 8.22 -1.55
C THR A 188 -8.50 9.67 -2.05
N ILE A 189 -8.82 9.88 -3.34
CA ILE A 189 -8.95 11.22 -3.91
C ILE A 189 -10.08 12.00 -3.23
N ILE A 190 -11.23 11.37 -3.02
CA ILE A 190 -12.36 12.01 -2.34
C ILE A 190 -12.00 12.35 -0.90
N ALA A 191 -11.33 11.46 -0.17
CA ALA A 191 -10.87 11.73 1.19
C ALA A 191 -9.97 12.97 1.26
N ILE A 192 -9.02 13.10 0.33
CA ILE A 192 -8.12 14.26 0.22
C ILE A 192 -8.92 15.54 -0.07
N ILE A 193 -9.81 15.51 -1.06
CA ILE A 193 -10.64 16.65 -1.45
C ILE A 193 -11.53 17.09 -0.29
N LEU A 194 -12.21 16.15 0.37
CA LEU A 194 -13.07 16.42 1.51
C LEU A 194 -12.27 17.00 2.68
N ASN A 195 -11.07 16.48 2.95
CA ASN A 195 -10.19 17.01 3.98
C ASN A 195 -9.76 18.46 3.69
N LEU A 196 -9.52 18.81 2.42
CA LEU A 196 -9.12 20.16 2.00
C LEU A 196 -10.29 21.16 2.02
N ILE A 197 -11.49 20.74 1.62
CA ILE A 197 -12.66 21.62 1.49
C ILE A 197 -13.39 21.82 2.81
N MET A 198 -13.48 20.79 3.66
CA MET A 198 -14.28 20.88 4.88
C MET A 198 -13.62 21.75 5.95
N PRO A 199 -14.38 22.68 6.59
CA PRO A 199 -13.86 23.54 7.64
C PRO A 199 -13.54 22.76 8.92
N GLN A 200 -12.49 23.17 9.64
CA GLN A 200 -12.01 22.45 10.84
C GLN A 200 -13.05 22.34 11.95
N GLU A 201 -13.93 23.34 12.08
CA GLU A 201 -15.11 23.30 12.94
C GLU A 201 -16.36 23.31 12.06
N ALA A 202 -17.27 22.36 12.28
CA ALA A 202 -18.55 22.39 11.60
C ALA A 202 -19.36 23.59 12.11
N ALA A 203 -20.06 24.29 11.22
CA ALA A 203 -20.92 25.42 11.62
C ALA A 203 -22.02 25.02 12.63
N SER A 204 -22.35 23.73 12.71
CA SER A 204 -23.30 23.14 13.66
C SER A 204 -22.67 22.71 14.99
N GLU A 205 -21.36 22.86 15.15
CA GLU A 205 -20.61 22.62 16.40
C GLU A 205 -20.17 23.93 17.07
N LYS A 206 -20.46 25.08 16.44
CA LYS A 206 -20.38 26.41 17.04
C LYS A 206 -21.64 26.70 17.84
#